data_AF-Q0CDR1-F1
#
_entry.id   AF-Q0CDR1-F1
#
_cell.length_a   1.000
_cell.length_b   1.000
_cell.length_c   1.000
_cell.angle_alpha   90.00
_cell.angle_beta   90.00
_cell.angle_gamma   90.00
#
_symmetry.space_group_name_H-M   'P 1'
#
loop_
_entity.id
_entity.type
_entity.pdbx_description
1 polymer ?
#
loop_
_entity_poly.entity_id
_entity_poly.type
_entity_poly.pdbx_seq_one_letter_code
_entity_poly.pdbx_strand_id
1 'polypeptide(L)'
;MPLYSPPPIPVTTANQLATPQSLLETNRGFSPVANRAWVAGSNGAGHRISNTESPTTVDSDSLSLRYQYVLDHVRRAGFESFDAMVSGYYTSSFSKNSTAECAQKVSRAKRLRSVLRSLHKHSQEWTRWEARGFQEQVVEAAEDIYVAELDRVQRDSGLSMHGTMGKGQSLGELQRLYQNKAPNLWALFTELAGASSPQTEDATVLALTLLHSMKTNPESDIRETIIDLLDRLF
;
A
#
# COMPACT_ATOMS: atom_id res chain seq x y z
N MET A 1 60.10 -6.84 13.58
CA MET A 1 59.38 -5.65 13.09
C MET A 1 60.16 -5.02 11.95
N PRO A 2 59.64 -5.04 10.72
CA PRO A 2 60.01 -4.08 9.67
C PRO A 2 58.84 -3.13 9.38
N LEU A 3 59.14 -1.83 9.36
CA LEU A 3 58.25 -0.73 8.98
C LEU A 3 57.92 -0.83 7.49
N TYR A 4 56.64 -0.97 7.15
CA TYR A 4 56.13 -0.94 5.78
C TYR A 4 55.63 0.48 5.49
N SER A 5 56.35 1.22 4.64
CA SER A 5 55.91 2.52 4.12
C SER A 5 54.95 2.31 2.94
N PRO A 6 53.78 2.97 2.91
CA PRO A 6 52.89 2.94 1.76
C PRO A 6 53.38 3.85 0.62
N PRO A 7 53.14 3.50 -0.66
CA PRO A 7 53.48 4.34 -1.81
C PRO A 7 52.53 5.56 -1.94
N PRO A 8 52.97 6.64 -2.64
CA PRO A 8 52.27 7.92 -2.67
C PRO A 8 51.00 7.89 -3.52
N ILE A 9 49.96 8.58 -3.02
CA ILE A 9 48.69 8.82 -3.70
C ILE A 9 48.89 9.94 -4.72
N PRO A 10 48.49 9.79 -6.00
CA PRO A 10 48.49 10.90 -6.93
C PRO A 10 47.36 11.89 -6.58
N VAL A 11 47.77 13.10 -6.23
CA VAL A 11 46.91 14.28 -6.09
C VAL A 11 46.62 14.81 -7.49
N THR A 12 45.38 14.68 -7.96
CA THR A 12 44.91 15.42 -9.15
C THR A 12 43.90 16.46 -8.70
N THR A 13 44.36 17.70 -8.62
CA THR A 13 43.56 18.89 -8.33
C THR A 13 43.00 19.49 -9.62
N ALA A 14 41.70 19.78 -9.57
CA ALA A 14 40.96 20.85 -10.23
C ALA A 14 40.68 20.81 -11.75
N ASN A 15 39.37 20.83 -12.01
CA ASN A 15 38.64 21.74 -12.92
C ASN A 15 39.02 21.72 -14.40
N GLN A 16 38.15 21.12 -15.23
CA GLN A 16 37.63 21.83 -16.40
C GLN A 16 36.14 21.53 -16.61
N LEU A 17 35.36 22.60 -16.56
CA LEU A 17 33.98 22.73 -17.01
C LEU A 17 33.95 22.46 -18.52
N ALA A 18 33.29 21.40 -18.98
CA ALA A 18 33.04 21.17 -20.40
C ALA A 18 31.65 20.58 -20.61
N THR A 19 30.71 21.43 -21.02
CA THR A 19 29.50 21.05 -21.74
C THR A 19 29.87 20.58 -23.14
N PRO A 20 29.33 19.46 -23.63
CA PRO A 20 28.82 19.45 -25.01
C PRO A 20 27.55 18.56 -25.09
N GLN A 21 26.34 19.06 -25.35
CA GLN A 21 25.85 19.45 -26.69
C GLN A 21 26.45 18.71 -27.91
N SER A 22 26.77 17.42 -27.79
CA SER A 22 27.00 16.58 -28.98
C SER A 22 26.53 15.14 -28.79
N LEU A 23 25.24 14.89 -29.04
CA LEU A 23 24.71 13.60 -29.50
C LEU A 23 23.30 13.81 -30.08
N LEU A 24 23.18 14.79 -30.97
CA LEU A 24 22.04 14.97 -31.86
C LEU A 24 22.56 14.80 -33.29
N GLU A 25 22.86 13.57 -33.72
CA GLU A 25 23.01 13.28 -35.17
C GLU A 25 23.23 11.79 -35.51
N THR A 26 22.44 10.86 -34.95
CA THR A 26 22.25 9.55 -35.59
C THR A 26 20.93 8.93 -35.17
N ASN A 27 19.82 9.49 -35.66
CA ASN A 27 18.59 8.70 -35.80
C ASN A 27 17.69 9.30 -36.88
N ARG A 28 18.14 9.24 -38.14
CA ARG A 28 17.23 9.44 -39.28
C ARG A 28 16.49 8.13 -39.50
N GLY A 29 15.21 8.11 -39.14
CA GLY A 29 14.27 7.19 -39.74
C GLY A 29 13.32 6.47 -38.80
N PHE A 30 12.60 7.16 -37.91
CA PHE A 30 11.24 6.75 -37.54
C PHE A 30 10.41 8.00 -37.19
N SER A 31 9.37 8.25 -37.98
CA SER A 31 8.43 9.36 -37.80
C SER A 31 7.51 9.08 -36.60
N PRO A 32 7.11 10.09 -35.80
CA PRO A 32 6.38 9.89 -34.56
C PRO A 32 4.87 9.82 -34.83
N VAL A 33 4.27 8.63 -34.75
CA VAL A 33 2.80 8.52 -34.66
C VAL A 33 2.40 8.62 -33.19
N ALA A 34 2.04 9.86 -32.84
CA ALA A 34 0.95 10.28 -31.97
C ALA A 34 0.34 9.27 -30.99
N ASN A 35 0.36 9.68 -29.70
CA ASN A 35 -0.75 9.60 -28.75
C ASN A 35 -1.76 8.46 -28.98
N ARG A 36 -1.56 7.35 -28.27
CA ARG A 36 -2.69 6.53 -27.83
C ARG A 36 -2.75 6.56 -26.30
N ALA A 37 -3.60 7.48 -25.84
CA ALA A 37 -4.25 7.38 -24.55
C ALA A 37 -4.83 5.97 -24.39
N TRP A 38 -4.67 5.39 -23.20
CA TRP A 38 -5.31 4.14 -22.80
C TRP A 38 -6.83 4.34 -22.77
N VAL A 39 -7.49 4.16 -23.92
CA VAL A 39 -8.94 4.21 -24.07
C VAL A 39 -9.48 2.79 -24.11
N ALA A 40 -10.33 2.48 -23.13
CA ALA A 40 -11.18 1.30 -23.13
C ALA A 40 -12.24 1.44 -24.23
N GLY A 41 -12.45 0.40 -25.03
CA GLY A 41 -13.46 0.37 -26.09
C GLY A 41 -14.34 -0.88 -25.99
N SER A 42 -15.64 -0.65 -25.86
CA SER A 42 -16.73 -1.63 -25.92
C SER A 42 -17.25 -1.78 -27.36
N ASN A 43 -17.45 -3.04 -27.76
CA ASN A 43 -18.44 -3.67 -28.65
C ASN A 43 -18.80 -3.12 -30.06
N GLY A 44 -18.67 -4.01 -31.06
CA GLY A 44 -19.79 -4.43 -31.92
C GLY A 44 -19.62 -4.35 -33.43
N ALA A 45 -19.47 -5.51 -34.11
CA ALA A 45 -20.20 -5.95 -35.32
C ALA A 45 -19.49 -7.14 -35.98
N GLY A 46 -20.23 -8.21 -36.28
CA GLY A 46 -19.68 -9.53 -36.60
C GLY A 46 -19.48 -9.84 -38.08
N HIS A 47 -18.62 -10.83 -38.32
CA HIS A 47 -18.75 -11.74 -39.45
C HIS A 47 -18.40 -13.17 -39.00
N ARG A 48 -19.31 -14.09 -39.33
CA ARG A 48 -19.33 -15.52 -38.99
C ARG A 48 -18.83 -16.27 -40.22
N ILE A 49 -17.85 -17.16 -40.05
CA ILE A 49 -17.81 -18.55 -40.58
C ILE A 49 -16.82 -19.34 -39.71
N SER A 50 -17.23 -20.56 -39.40
CA SER A 50 -16.68 -21.49 -38.44
C SER A 50 -15.36 -22.12 -38.91
N ASN A 51 -14.34 -22.06 -38.06
CA ASN A 51 -13.36 -23.14 -37.93
C ASN A 51 -13.38 -23.58 -36.47
N THR A 52 -13.71 -24.85 -36.27
CA THR A 52 -13.57 -25.57 -35.00
C THR A 52 -12.09 -25.79 -34.73
N GLU A 53 -11.44 -24.80 -34.13
CA GLU A 53 -10.19 -24.97 -33.39
C GLU A 53 -10.45 -24.62 -31.93
N SER A 54 -10.15 -25.58 -31.07
CA SER A 54 -10.28 -25.55 -29.63
C SER A 54 -9.71 -24.24 -29.04
N PRO A 55 -10.39 -23.60 -28.08
CA PRO A 55 -9.83 -22.45 -27.40
C PRO A 55 -8.71 -22.91 -26.45
N THR A 56 -7.87 -21.96 -26.04
CA THR A 56 -6.94 -22.03 -24.89
C THR A 56 -5.59 -22.73 -25.09
N THR A 57 -4.72 -22.15 -25.90
CA THR A 57 -3.33 -21.85 -25.49
C THR A 57 -2.93 -20.50 -26.08
N VAL A 58 -3.21 -19.40 -25.37
CA VAL A 58 -2.43 -18.17 -25.61
C VAL A 58 -1.01 -18.49 -25.18
N ASP A 59 -0.20 -18.78 -26.18
CA ASP A 59 1.15 -19.31 -26.15
C ASP A 59 1.98 -18.78 -24.96
N SER A 60 2.26 -19.65 -23.97
CA SER A 60 3.05 -19.29 -22.77
C SER A 60 4.41 -18.71 -23.14
N ASP A 61 4.94 -19.13 -24.28
CA ASP A 61 6.21 -18.69 -24.83
C ASP A 61 6.11 -17.22 -25.27
N SER A 62 4.98 -16.82 -25.87
CA SER A 62 4.71 -15.42 -26.22
C SER A 62 4.58 -14.51 -24.99
N LEU A 63 4.05 -15.01 -23.86
CA LEU A 63 3.93 -14.23 -22.63
C LEU A 63 5.30 -14.04 -21.97
N SER A 64 6.09 -15.11 -21.91
CA SER A 64 7.44 -15.09 -21.36
C SER A 64 8.34 -14.13 -22.13
N LEU A 65 8.29 -14.15 -23.47
CA LEU A 65 9.02 -13.22 -24.33
C LEU A 65 8.62 -11.76 -24.10
N ARG A 66 7.33 -11.47 -23.89
CA ARG A 66 6.86 -10.11 -23.57
C ARG A 66 7.39 -9.62 -22.22
N TYR A 67 7.38 -10.47 -21.19
CA TYR A 67 7.94 -10.09 -19.89
C TYR A 67 9.46 -9.91 -19.96
N GLN A 68 10.18 -10.78 -20.67
CA GLN A 68 11.61 -10.62 -20.90
C GLN A 68 11.93 -9.28 -21.57
N TYR A 69 11.19 -8.94 -22.63
CA TYR A 69 11.32 -7.64 -23.30
C TYR A 69 11.15 -6.48 -22.31
N VAL A 70 10.11 -6.50 -21.46
CA VAL A 70 9.89 -5.45 -20.45
C VAL A 70 11.03 -5.37 -19.44
N LEU A 71 11.50 -6.51 -18.92
CA LEU A 71 12.61 -6.56 -17.96
C LEU A 71 13.91 -6.00 -18.55
N ASP A 72 14.20 -6.32 -19.81
CA ASP A 72 15.36 -5.78 -20.52
C ASP A 72 15.26 -4.26 -20.70
N HIS A 73 14.05 -3.74 -20.99
CA HIS A 73 13.82 -2.30 -21.11
C HIS A 73 13.98 -1.58 -19.78
N VAL A 74 13.52 -2.17 -18.68
CA VAL A 74 13.70 -1.61 -17.33
C VAL A 74 15.18 -1.49 -16.99
N ARG A 75 15.98 -2.53 -17.27
CA ARG A 75 17.44 -2.49 -17.05
C ARG A 75 18.11 -1.45 -17.94
N ARG A 76 17.75 -1.37 -19.23
CA ARG A 76 18.28 -0.35 -20.16
C ARG A 76 17.90 1.08 -19.77
N ALA A 77 16.77 1.26 -19.10
CA ALA A 77 16.34 2.56 -18.56
C ALA A 77 17.10 2.97 -17.29
N GLY A 78 17.99 2.11 -16.76
CA GLY A 78 18.86 2.41 -15.62
C GLY A 78 18.30 2.01 -14.25
N PHE A 79 17.22 1.23 -14.20
CA PHE A 79 16.72 0.69 -12.93
C PHE A 79 17.40 -0.64 -12.59
N GLU A 80 17.67 -0.85 -11.30
CA GLU A 80 18.29 -2.07 -10.78
C GLU A 80 17.42 -3.32 -11.00
N SER A 81 16.11 -3.19 -10.77
CA SER A 81 15.14 -4.26 -10.95
C SER A 81 13.78 -3.72 -11.37
N PHE A 82 12.89 -4.63 -11.80
CA PHE A 82 11.49 -4.30 -12.04
C PHE A 82 10.82 -3.77 -10.77
N ASP A 83 11.07 -4.41 -9.63
CA ASP A 83 10.51 -4.02 -8.34
C ASP A 83 10.99 -2.63 -7.90
N ALA A 84 12.27 -2.31 -8.11
CA ALA A 84 12.82 -0.98 -7.84
C ALA A 84 12.17 0.09 -8.73
N MET A 85 11.97 -0.20 -10.02
CA MET A 85 11.27 0.68 -10.94
C MET A 85 9.82 0.91 -10.51
N VAL A 86 9.09 -0.16 -10.18
CA VAL A 86 7.68 -0.09 -9.76
C VAL A 86 7.54 0.65 -8.42
N SER A 87 8.38 0.33 -7.45
CA SER A 87 8.41 1.01 -6.15
C SER A 87 8.70 2.50 -6.33
N GLY A 88 9.72 2.85 -7.13
CA GLY A 88 10.03 4.23 -7.48
C GLY A 88 8.88 4.93 -8.20
N TYR A 89 8.20 4.24 -9.13
CA TYR A 89 7.04 4.77 -9.83
C TYR A 89 5.86 5.05 -8.89
N TYR A 90 5.65 4.27 -7.83
CA TYR A 90 4.55 4.49 -6.89
C TYR A 90 4.91 5.39 -5.70
N THR A 91 6.18 5.70 -5.45
CA THR A 91 6.62 6.50 -4.29
C THR A 91 7.22 7.85 -4.67
N SER A 92 7.73 8.01 -5.90
CA SER A 92 8.36 9.26 -6.34
C SER A 92 7.34 10.39 -6.55
N SER A 93 7.84 11.62 -6.45
CA SER A 93 7.12 12.83 -6.87
C SER A 93 7.61 13.27 -8.25
N PHE A 94 6.73 13.25 -9.24
CA PHE A 94 7.02 13.70 -10.60
C PHE A 94 6.73 15.20 -10.76
N SER A 95 7.27 15.81 -11.81
CA SER A 95 6.97 17.20 -12.15
C SER A 95 5.46 17.37 -12.42
N LYS A 96 4.93 18.53 -11.97
CA LYS A 96 3.51 18.84 -12.06
C LYS A 96 3.02 18.79 -13.51
N ASN A 97 1.89 18.12 -13.73
CA ASN A 97 1.26 17.87 -15.02
C ASN A 97 2.10 17.06 -16.02
N SER A 98 3.18 16.41 -15.57
CA SER A 98 3.87 15.44 -16.42
C SER A 98 2.99 14.24 -16.72
N THR A 99 3.23 13.59 -17.86
CA THR A 99 2.56 12.34 -18.21
C THR A 99 2.73 11.29 -17.11
N ALA A 100 3.91 11.23 -16.49
CA ALA A 100 4.20 10.33 -15.38
C ALA A 100 3.35 10.64 -14.14
N GLU A 101 3.22 11.92 -13.74
CA GLU A 101 2.39 12.32 -12.60
C GLU A 101 0.90 11.96 -12.84
N CYS A 102 0.37 12.30 -14.01
CA CYS A 102 -1.03 12.01 -14.37
C CYS A 102 -1.30 10.49 -14.39
N ALA A 103 -0.41 9.71 -15.01
CA ALA A 103 -0.51 8.26 -15.05
C ALA A 103 -0.39 7.64 -13.63
N GLN A 104 0.51 8.16 -12.80
CA GLN A 104 0.73 7.71 -11.43
C GLN A 104 -0.52 7.94 -10.57
N LYS A 105 -1.13 9.12 -10.64
CA LYS A 105 -2.37 9.45 -9.93
C LYS A 105 -3.50 8.47 -10.28
N VAL A 106 -3.72 8.23 -11.58
CA VAL A 106 -4.74 7.26 -12.04
C VAL A 106 -4.40 5.85 -11.57
N SER A 107 -3.12 5.47 -11.62
CA SER A 107 -2.66 4.15 -11.21
C SER A 107 -2.89 3.92 -9.71
N ARG A 108 -2.47 4.86 -8.85
CA ARG A 108 -2.69 4.82 -7.40
C ARG A 108 -4.17 4.75 -7.04
N ALA A 109 -5.01 5.56 -7.70
CA ALA A 109 -6.44 5.63 -7.39
C ALA A 109 -7.25 4.41 -7.86
N LYS A 110 -6.91 3.82 -9.03
CA LYS A 110 -7.78 2.83 -9.69
C LYS A 110 -7.13 1.47 -9.94
N ARG A 111 -5.83 1.42 -10.24
CA ARG A 111 -5.16 0.20 -10.74
C ARG A 111 -4.44 -0.56 -9.64
N LEU A 112 -3.78 0.15 -8.72
CA LEU A 112 -3.00 -0.46 -7.64
C LEU A 112 -3.84 -1.40 -6.77
N ARG A 113 -5.07 -1.00 -6.44
CA ARG A 113 -6.02 -1.88 -5.71
C ARG A 113 -6.26 -3.21 -6.42
N SER A 114 -6.40 -3.20 -7.75
CA SER A 114 -6.60 -4.42 -8.53
C SER A 114 -5.36 -5.30 -8.54
N VAL A 115 -4.17 -4.69 -8.64
CA VAL A 115 -2.89 -5.40 -8.59
C VAL A 115 -2.71 -6.07 -7.23
N LEU A 116 -2.89 -5.33 -6.13
CA LEU A 116 -2.78 -5.86 -4.77
C LEU A 116 -3.77 -7.00 -4.50
N ARG A 117 -5.02 -6.87 -4.98
CA ARG A 117 -6.01 -7.96 -4.88
C ARG A 117 -5.56 -9.20 -5.65
N SER A 118 -5.02 -9.03 -6.85
CA SER A 118 -4.53 -10.16 -7.66
C SER A 118 -3.32 -10.82 -7.00
N LEU A 119 -2.38 -10.03 -6.47
CA LEU A 119 -1.23 -10.54 -5.72
C LEU A 119 -1.70 -11.32 -4.49
N HIS A 120 -2.61 -10.75 -3.69
CA HIS A 120 -3.15 -11.44 -2.53
C HIS A 120 -3.80 -12.78 -2.88
N LYS A 121 -4.61 -12.82 -3.94
CA LYS A 121 -5.25 -14.06 -4.41
C LYS A 121 -4.23 -15.14 -4.77
N HIS A 122 -3.24 -14.79 -5.60
CA HIS A 122 -2.25 -15.77 -6.06
C HIS A 122 -1.19 -16.10 -5.02
N SER A 123 -0.99 -15.24 -4.00
CA SER A 123 -0.09 -15.54 -2.88
C SER A 123 -0.49 -16.80 -2.10
N GLN A 124 -1.75 -17.22 -2.19
CA GLN A 124 -2.25 -18.45 -1.60
C GLN A 124 -1.77 -19.71 -2.35
N GLU A 125 -1.32 -19.56 -3.60
CA GLU A 125 -0.82 -20.63 -4.46
C GLU A 125 0.72 -20.69 -4.45
N TRP A 126 1.39 -19.68 -3.89
CA TRP A 126 2.85 -19.63 -3.79
C TRP A 126 3.37 -20.62 -2.74
N THR A 127 4.65 -20.95 -2.81
CA THR A 127 5.28 -21.71 -1.73
C THR A 127 5.26 -20.90 -0.43
N ARG A 128 5.32 -21.59 0.72
CA ARG A 128 5.32 -20.94 2.03
C ARG A 128 6.40 -19.86 2.16
N TRP A 129 7.57 -20.06 1.56
CA TRP A 129 8.66 -19.10 1.63
C TRP A 129 8.43 -17.86 0.75
N GLU A 130 7.83 -18.03 -0.43
CA GLU A 130 7.49 -16.92 -1.32
C GLU A 130 6.33 -16.08 -0.76
N ALA A 131 5.32 -16.73 -0.17
CA ALA A 131 4.17 -16.05 0.42
C ALA A 131 4.53 -15.29 1.72
N ARG A 132 5.56 -15.73 2.44
CA ARG A 132 5.92 -15.22 3.77
C ARG A 132 6.09 -13.71 3.78
N GLY A 133 6.94 -13.17 2.91
CA GLY A 133 7.23 -11.73 2.90
C GLY A 133 5.99 -10.88 2.57
N PHE A 134 5.13 -11.37 1.67
CA PHE A 134 3.88 -10.69 1.35
C PHE A 134 2.90 -10.71 2.53
N GLN A 135 2.76 -11.84 3.21
CA GLN A 135 1.88 -11.96 4.38
C GLN A 135 2.36 -11.11 5.55
N GLU A 136 3.67 -11.13 5.85
CA GLU A 136 4.28 -10.29 6.88
C GLU A 136 4.02 -8.80 6.59
N GLN A 137 4.21 -8.37 5.34
CA GLN A 137 3.95 -6.98 4.95
C GLN A 137 2.46 -6.59 5.06
N VAL A 138 1.53 -7.50 4.76
CA VAL A 138 0.08 -7.25 4.90
C VAL A 138 -0.30 -7.06 6.37
N VAL A 139 0.27 -7.89 7.26
CA VAL A 139 0.02 -7.79 8.71
C VAL A 139 0.62 -6.49 9.26
N GLU A 140 1.87 -6.17 8.92
CA GLU A 140 2.52 -4.92 9.33
C GLU A 140 1.73 -3.69 8.86
N ALA A 141 1.30 -3.68 7.59
CA ALA A 141 0.49 -2.58 7.06
C ALA A 141 -0.88 -2.46 7.76
N ALA A 142 -1.50 -3.58 8.15
CA ALA A 142 -2.75 -3.55 8.92
C ALA A 142 -2.53 -3.00 10.32
N GLU A 143 -1.45 -3.41 11.00
CA GLU A 143 -1.06 -2.89 12.30
C GLU A 143 -0.83 -1.37 12.25
N ASP A 144 -0.08 -0.87 11.27
CA ASP A 144 0.16 0.57 11.08
C ASP A 144 -1.15 1.35 10.92
N ILE A 145 -2.11 0.80 10.15
CA ILE A 145 -3.43 1.40 9.98
C ILE A 145 -4.17 1.47 11.32
N TYR A 146 -4.17 0.38 12.09
CA TYR A 146 -4.84 0.31 13.38
C TYR A 146 -4.22 1.24 14.42
N VAL A 147 -2.89 1.28 14.51
CA VAL A 147 -2.17 2.20 15.41
C VAL A 147 -2.50 3.65 15.05
N ALA A 148 -2.47 4.00 13.76
CA ALA A 148 -2.82 5.34 13.30
C ALA A 148 -4.28 5.71 13.59
N GLU A 149 -5.22 4.76 13.53
CA GLU A 149 -6.61 4.97 13.92
C GLU A 149 -6.76 5.19 15.42
N LEU A 150 -6.07 4.41 16.27
CA LEU A 150 -6.06 4.62 17.72
C LEU A 150 -5.48 5.99 18.09
N ASP A 151 -4.41 6.41 17.43
CA ASP A 151 -3.80 7.72 17.67
C ASP A 151 -4.71 8.87 17.23
N ARG A 152 -5.56 8.66 16.21
CA ARG A 152 -6.60 9.62 15.81
C ARG A 152 -7.69 9.71 16.86
N VAL A 153 -8.17 8.58 17.37
CA VAL A 153 -9.15 8.54 18.47
C VAL A 153 -8.57 9.25 19.69
N GLN A 154 -7.35 8.93 20.10
CA GLN A 154 -6.72 9.54 21.28
C GLN A 154 -6.56 11.05 21.18
N ARG A 155 -6.14 11.58 20.03
CA ARG A 155 -6.01 13.02 19.83
C ARG A 155 -7.35 13.74 19.94
N ASP A 156 -8.41 13.15 19.40
CA ASP A 156 -9.74 13.75 19.42
C ASP A 156 -10.46 13.55 20.76
N SER A 157 -10.15 12.46 21.49
CA SER A 157 -10.53 12.23 22.89
C SER A 157 -9.72 13.07 23.89
N GLY A 158 -8.67 13.76 23.42
CA GLY A 158 -7.73 14.56 24.21
C GLY A 158 -8.29 15.83 24.86
N LEU A 159 -9.58 16.14 24.68
CA LEU A 159 -10.34 16.95 25.64
C LEU A 159 -10.80 16.05 26.81
N SER A 160 -9.81 15.46 27.49
CA SER A 160 -9.87 14.78 28.77
C SER A 160 -11.04 13.82 29.02
N MET A 161 -10.80 12.54 28.75
CA MET A 161 -11.41 11.42 29.49
C MET A 161 -10.81 11.22 30.90
N HIS A 162 -9.97 12.13 31.38
CA HIS A 162 -9.39 12.12 32.73
C HIS A 162 -10.13 13.06 33.70
N GLY A 163 -11.05 13.88 33.19
CA GLY A 163 -12.00 14.62 34.02
C GLY A 163 -13.32 13.88 33.97
N THR A 164 -13.64 13.10 35.01
CA THR A 164 -14.99 12.60 35.33
C THR A 164 -15.84 12.39 34.08
N MET A 165 -15.70 11.23 33.42
CA MET A 165 -16.62 10.84 32.35
C MET A 165 -18.03 11.06 32.92
N GLY A 166 -18.69 12.14 32.45
CA GLY A 166 -19.97 12.54 32.99
C GLY A 166 -20.88 11.33 32.92
N LYS A 167 -21.74 11.16 33.92
CA LYS A 167 -22.69 10.04 34.11
C LYS A 167 -23.74 9.91 32.97
N GLY A 168 -23.40 10.34 31.75
CA GLY A 168 -24.24 10.47 30.58
C GLY A 168 -23.49 10.71 29.25
N GLN A 169 -22.18 10.46 29.12
CA GLN A 169 -21.63 10.22 27.76
C GLN A 169 -22.27 8.93 27.26
N SER A 170 -23.32 9.07 26.44
CA SER A 170 -24.10 7.92 26.02
C SER A 170 -23.20 6.96 25.23
N LEU A 171 -23.34 5.66 25.45
CA LEU A 171 -22.69 4.61 24.66
C LEU A 171 -22.73 4.90 23.14
N GLY A 172 -23.81 5.53 22.67
CA GLY A 172 -23.96 5.98 21.28
C GLY A 172 -23.01 7.09 20.82
N GLU A 173 -22.54 7.98 21.69
CA GLU A 173 -21.52 8.98 21.36
C GLU A 173 -20.15 8.33 21.15
N LEU A 174 -19.81 7.37 22.02
CA LEU A 174 -18.57 6.61 21.93
C LEU A 174 -18.57 5.70 20.69
N GLN A 175 -19.69 5.04 20.44
CA GLN A 175 -19.93 4.27 19.21
C GLN A 175 -19.70 5.13 17.97
N ARG A 176 -20.31 6.33 17.90
CA ARG A 176 -20.12 7.26 16.77
C ARG A 176 -18.68 7.75 16.65
N LEU A 177 -17.99 7.98 17.76
CA LEU A 177 -16.58 8.38 17.76
C LEU A 177 -15.72 7.29 17.08
N TYR A 178 -15.86 6.04 17.53
CA TYR A 178 -15.09 4.92 16.99
C TYR A 178 -15.44 4.61 15.54
N GLN A 179 -16.73 4.59 15.17
CA GLN A 179 -17.15 4.36 13.78
C GLN A 179 -16.57 5.40 12.81
N ASN A 180 -16.47 6.67 13.24
CA ASN A 180 -15.96 7.74 12.38
C ASN A 180 -14.43 7.82 12.32
N LYS A 181 -13.75 7.52 13.44
CA LYS A 181 -12.31 7.78 13.60
C LYS A 181 -11.45 6.53 13.49
N ALA A 182 -12.03 5.37 13.73
CA ALA A 182 -11.38 4.07 13.68
C ALA A 182 -12.24 3.03 12.91
N PRO A 183 -12.59 3.31 11.64
CA PRO A 183 -13.49 2.44 10.87
C PRO A 183 -12.93 1.04 10.61
N ASN A 184 -11.61 0.89 10.41
CA ASN A 184 -11.02 -0.42 10.17
C ASN A 184 -10.98 -1.26 11.45
N LEU A 185 -10.65 -0.65 12.59
CA LEU A 185 -10.74 -1.29 13.90
C LEU A 185 -12.18 -1.66 14.28
N TRP A 186 -13.13 -0.75 14.05
CA TRP A 186 -14.55 -1.02 14.26
C TRP A 186 -15.00 -2.26 13.49
N ALA A 187 -14.65 -2.35 12.19
CA ALA A 187 -14.97 -3.49 11.35
C ALA A 187 -14.35 -4.79 11.90
N LEU A 188 -13.06 -4.75 12.27
CA LEU A 188 -12.35 -5.91 12.83
C LEU A 188 -13.02 -6.43 14.11
N PHE A 189 -13.28 -5.56 15.08
CA PHE A 189 -13.89 -5.97 16.34
C PHE A 189 -15.34 -6.42 16.18
N THR A 190 -16.10 -5.82 15.25
CA THR A 190 -17.46 -6.29 14.92
C THR A 190 -17.43 -7.68 14.28
N GLU A 191 -16.45 -7.96 13.42
CA GLU A 191 -16.25 -9.27 12.82
C GLU A 191 -15.85 -10.31 13.88
N LEU A 192 -14.93 -9.96 14.79
CA LEU A 192 -14.51 -10.81 15.91
C LEU A 192 -15.63 -11.07 16.93
N ALA A 193 -16.49 -10.09 17.19
CA ALA A 193 -17.61 -10.21 18.11
C ALA A 193 -18.75 -11.09 17.56
N GLY A 194 -18.65 -11.56 16.31
CA GLY A 194 -19.71 -12.26 15.61
C GLY A 194 -20.64 -11.26 14.93
N ALA A 195 -20.59 -11.20 13.60
CA ALA A 195 -21.35 -10.23 12.85
C ALA A 195 -22.87 -10.36 13.09
N SER A 196 -23.50 -9.25 13.49
CA SER A 196 -24.96 -8.99 13.44
C SER A 196 -25.82 -9.42 14.63
N SER A 197 -25.48 -8.99 15.85
CA SER A 197 -26.46 -8.82 16.94
C SER A 197 -26.29 -7.43 17.56
N PRO A 198 -27.34 -6.74 18.04
CA PRO A 198 -27.17 -5.51 18.82
C PRO A 198 -26.23 -5.68 20.02
N GLN A 199 -26.13 -6.89 20.59
CA GLN A 199 -25.16 -7.19 21.66
C GLN A 199 -23.69 -7.15 21.17
N THR A 200 -23.45 -7.30 19.86
CA THR A 200 -22.10 -7.33 19.29
C THR A 200 -21.58 -5.92 18.99
N GLU A 201 -22.46 -4.93 18.85
CA GLU A 201 -22.09 -3.52 18.83
C GLU A 201 -21.58 -3.07 20.21
N ASP A 202 -22.29 -3.42 21.28
CA ASP A 202 -21.88 -3.09 22.66
C ASP A 202 -20.55 -3.76 23.03
N ALA A 203 -20.39 -5.04 22.65
CA ALA A 203 -19.12 -5.76 22.82
C ALA A 203 -17.96 -5.12 22.05
N THR A 204 -18.23 -4.60 20.84
CA THR A 204 -17.24 -3.89 20.02
C THR A 204 -16.81 -2.57 20.67
N VAL A 205 -17.77 -1.78 21.16
CA VAL A 205 -17.48 -0.53 21.87
C VAL A 205 -16.69 -0.81 23.15
N LEU A 206 -17.06 -1.84 23.92
CA LEU A 206 -16.34 -2.26 25.12
C LEU A 206 -14.89 -2.65 24.81
N ALA A 207 -14.69 -3.50 23.81
CA ALA A 207 -13.36 -3.94 23.42
C ALA A 207 -12.46 -2.77 22.97
N LEU A 208 -13.00 -1.83 22.19
CA LEU A 208 -12.29 -0.64 21.74
C LEU A 208 -11.96 0.33 22.88
N THR A 209 -12.89 0.47 23.83
CA THR A 209 -12.70 1.33 25.01
C THR A 209 -11.64 0.76 25.94
N LEU A 210 -11.65 -0.56 26.15
CA LEU A 210 -10.62 -1.26 26.93
C LEU A 210 -9.25 -1.21 26.24
N LEU A 211 -9.19 -1.41 24.92
CA LEU A 211 -7.95 -1.27 24.18
C LEU A 211 -7.38 0.16 24.30
N HIS A 212 -8.25 1.16 24.25
CA HIS A 212 -7.86 2.55 24.43
C HIS A 212 -7.40 2.85 25.87
N SER A 213 -8.08 2.33 26.89
CA SER A 213 -7.68 2.50 28.29
C SER A 213 -6.34 1.83 28.60
N MET A 214 -6.10 0.63 28.08
CA MET A 214 -4.81 -0.07 28.21
C MET A 214 -3.67 0.68 27.53
N LYS A 215 -3.92 1.27 26.35
CA LYS A 215 -2.91 2.06 25.64
C LYS A 215 -2.58 3.38 26.37
N THR A 216 -3.57 3.99 27.03
CA THR A 216 -3.39 5.27 27.74
C THR A 216 -2.84 5.10 29.15
N ASN A 217 -3.16 4.00 29.83
CA ASN A 217 -2.66 3.65 31.17
C ASN A 217 -2.19 2.19 31.23
N PRO A 218 -0.94 1.89 30.85
CA PRO A 218 -0.41 0.52 30.85
C PRO A 218 -0.22 -0.07 32.27
N GLU A 219 -0.20 0.78 33.30
CA GLU A 219 -0.05 0.39 34.72
C GLU A 219 -1.38 0.12 35.43
N SER A 220 -2.52 0.30 34.74
CA SER A 220 -3.84 0.10 35.34
C SER A 220 -4.18 -1.39 35.46
N ASP A 221 -4.74 -1.80 36.61
CA ASP A 221 -5.26 -3.15 36.77
C ASP A 221 -6.43 -3.36 35.78
N ILE A 222 -6.21 -4.27 34.83
CA ILE A 222 -7.17 -4.61 33.77
C ILE A 222 -8.52 -4.99 34.39
N ARG A 223 -8.51 -5.68 35.53
CA ARG A 223 -9.72 -6.13 36.22
C ARG A 223 -10.56 -4.96 36.71
N GLU A 224 -9.95 -3.96 37.31
CA GLU A 224 -10.63 -2.75 37.80
C GLU A 224 -11.20 -1.93 36.64
N THR A 225 -10.46 -1.80 35.53
CA THR A 225 -10.99 -1.14 34.32
C THR A 225 -12.16 -1.90 33.71
N ILE A 226 -12.16 -3.23 33.72
CA ILE A 226 -13.29 -4.02 33.23
C ILE A 226 -14.53 -3.82 34.12
N ILE A 227 -14.35 -3.85 35.44
CA ILE A 227 -15.46 -3.67 36.40
C ILE A 227 -16.06 -2.26 36.25
N ASP A 228 -15.23 -1.21 36.20
CA ASP A 228 -15.68 0.18 36.01
C ASP A 228 -16.39 0.40 34.66
N LEU A 229 -15.98 -0.31 33.60
CA LEU A 229 -16.66 -0.26 32.31
C LEU A 229 -18.01 -1.00 32.32
N LEU A 230 -18.11 -2.14 33.02
CA LEU A 230 -19.34 -2.91 33.14
C LEU A 230 -20.37 -2.19 34.03
N ASP A 231 -19.95 -1.64 35.17
CA ASP A 231 -20.81 -0.89 36.12
C ASP A 231 -21.35 0.43 35.53
N ARG A 232 -20.77 0.91 34.43
CA ARG A 232 -21.23 2.13 33.72
C ARG A 232 -22.26 1.84 32.62
N LEU A 233 -22.43 0.58 32.24
CA LEU A 233 -23.33 0.16 31.16
C LEU A 233 -24.61 -0.56 31.65
N PHE A 234 -24.60 -1.07 32.88
CA PHE A 234 -25.73 -1.75 33.53
C PHE A 234 -26.16 -1.04 34.81
#